data_AF-A0A8J3K767-F1
#
_entry.id   AF-A0A8J3K767-F1
#
_cell.length_a   1.000
_cell.length_b   1.000
_cell.length_c   1.000
_cell.angle_alpha   90.00
_cell.angle_beta   90.00
_cell.angle_gamma   90.00
#
_symmetry.space_group_name_H-M   'P 1'
#
loop_
_entity.id
_entity.type
_entity.pdbx_description
1 polymer ?
#
loop_
_entity_poly.entity_id
_entity_poly.type
_entity_poly.pdbx_seq_one_letter_code
_entity_poly.pdbx_strand_id
1 'polypeptide(L)'
;MQTEIRRYYQRGGETSRLGAGNGRWEFLRTWDLLGRVLPPGPLSILDVGGATGVYAGPLAAAGHAVHVVDPMPEHVAAASELPGVTAAVGDARRLAEPDASRDVVLLFGPLYHLVDRADRLAAWGEAARVVRPGGLVLAATISRYATLVDGYAKGFADDPAFARMMDGALATGVHRNPDEVPNWFTTAYFHQPDELPVEVAEAGLELDRIAAIEGPLWTVRQLPEILADEQRTARALTLMREVEGVPHLWGASSHLLTVARRAGS
;
A
#
# COMPACT_ATOMS: atom_id res chain seq x y z
N MET A 1 -7.46 -7.08 -13.41
CA MET A 1 -6.53 -5.94 -13.50
C MET A 1 -6.69 -5.24 -14.84
N GLN A 2 -6.81 -3.89 -14.86
CA GLN A 2 -6.92 -3.10 -16.10
C GLN A 2 -5.63 -3.17 -16.93
N THR A 3 -5.75 -3.01 -18.25
CA THR A 3 -4.65 -3.22 -19.20
C THR A 3 -3.48 -2.24 -18.98
N GLU A 4 -3.77 -0.98 -18.63
CA GLU A 4 -2.74 0.05 -18.40
C GLU A 4 -1.88 -0.26 -17.16
N ILE A 5 -2.51 -0.75 -16.09
CA ILE A 5 -1.83 -1.14 -14.84
C ILE A 5 -0.84 -2.27 -15.14
N ARG A 6 -1.29 -3.31 -15.87
CA ARG A 6 -0.43 -4.44 -16.23
C ARG A 6 0.81 -3.98 -17.02
N ARG A 7 0.63 -3.09 -18.00
CA ARG A 7 1.74 -2.62 -18.85
C ARG A 7 2.75 -1.76 -18.09
N TYR A 8 2.29 -0.96 -17.12
CA TYR A 8 3.18 -0.17 -16.25
C TYR A 8 4.18 -1.07 -15.50
N TYR A 9 3.69 -2.14 -14.86
CA TYR A 9 4.53 -3.05 -14.09
C TYR A 9 5.45 -3.92 -14.96
N GLN A 10 5.00 -4.32 -16.16
CA GLN A 10 5.84 -5.05 -17.12
C GLN A 10 7.08 -4.28 -17.59
N ARG A 11 7.09 -2.94 -17.43
CA ARG A 11 8.25 -2.10 -17.74
C ARG A 11 9.24 -1.94 -16.58
N GLY A 12 9.06 -2.68 -15.48
CA GLY A 12 10.00 -2.70 -14.35
C GLY A 12 9.76 -1.63 -13.29
N GLY A 13 8.52 -1.14 -13.15
CA GLY A 13 8.16 -0.07 -12.20
C GLY A 13 8.37 -0.40 -10.71
N GLU A 14 8.61 -1.66 -10.37
CA GLU A 14 8.67 -2.10 -8.96
C GLU A 14 10.10 -2.28 -8.42
N THR A 15 11.01 -2.85 -9.21
CA THR A 15 12.31 -3.38 -8.75
C THR A 15 13.26 -2.32 -8.18
N SER A 16 13.03 -1.03 -8.44
CA SER A 16 13.85 0.07 -7.91
C SER A 16 13.09 1.07 -7.04
N ARG A 17 11.75 0.96 -6.93
CA ARG A 17 10.90 2.01 -6.35
C ARG A 17 11.21 2.25 -4.88
N LEU A 18 11.44 1.19 -4.10
CA LEU A 18 11.62 1.25 -2.64
C LEU A 18 13.08 1.33 -2.17
N GLY A 19 14.05 1.39 -3.10
CA GLY A 19 15.48 1.35 -2.77
C GLY A 19 16.13 2.71 -2.47
N ALA A 20 15.49 3.82 -2.85
CA ALA A 20 16.06 5.17 -2.71
C ALA A 20 15.00 6.25 -2.49
N GLY A 21 15.41 7.42 -2.00
CA GLY A 21 14.57 8.61 -1.84
C GLY A 21 13.25 8.33 -1.11
N ASN A 22 12.14 8.83 -1.68
CA ASN A 22 10.80 8.66 -1.12
C ASN A 22 10.40 7.19 -0.95
N GLY A 23 10.81 6.28 -1.84
CA GLY A 23 10.44 4.88 -1.68
C GLY A 23 11.22 4.17 -0.58
N ARG A 24 12.49 4.54 -0.33
CA ARG A 24 13.20 4.05 0.86
C ARG A 24 12.53 4.54 2.14
N TRP A 25 12.05 5.78 2.16
CA TRP A 25 11.30 6.31 3.28
C TRP A 25 9.96 5.58 3.48
N GLU A 26 9.17 5.39 2.41
CA GLU A 26 7.94 4.59 2.41
C GLU A 26 8.20 3.20 2.99
N PHE A 27 9.23 2.50 2.53
CA PHE A 27 9.59 1.17 3.04
C PHE A 27 9.92 1.18 4.54
N LEU A 28 10.81 2.08 4.98
CA LEU A 28 11.20 2.17 6.40
C LEU A 28 10.00 2.50 7.29
N ARG A 29 9.09 3.35 6.83
CA ARG A 29 7.89 3.72 7.56
C ARG A 29 6.86 2.60 7.61
N THR A 30 6.60 1.94 6.50
CA THR A 30 5.73 0.75 6.47
C THR A 30 6.28 -0.35 7.37
N TRP A 31 7.59 -0.60 7.30
CA TRP A 31 8.26 -1.59 8.16
C TRP A 31 8.18 -1.24 9.66
N ASP A 32 8.40 0.04 10.02
CA ASP A 32 8.24 0.53 11.40
C ASP A 32 6.80 0.37 11.92
N LEU A 33 5.80 0.57 11.06
CA LEU A 33 4.39 0.36 11.38
C LEU A 33 4.08 -1.14 11.55
N LEU A 34 4.51 -1.99 10.62
CA LEU A 34 4.34 -3.45 10.71
C LEU A 34 4.92 -4.00 12.02
N GLY A 35 6.17 -3.62 12.36
CA GLY A 35 6.83 -4.09 13.58
C GLY A 35 6.13 -3.68 14.89
N ARG A 36 5.22 -2.70 14.85
CA ARG A 36 4.44 -2.25 16.01
C ARG A 36 2.99 -2.75 16.01
N VAL A 37 2.45 -3.08 14.85
CA VAL A 37 1.04 -3.48 14.68
C VAL A 37 0.88 -4.99 14.63
N LEU A 38 1.84 -5.72 14.07
CA LEU A 38 1.75 -7.17 13.96
C LEU A 38 1.74 -7.83 15.36
N PRO A 39 0.86 -8.84 15.59
CA PRO A 39 0.88 -9.59 16.83
C PRO A 39 2.24 -10.29 17.05
N PRO A 40 2.62 -10.55 18.31
CA PRO A 40 3.88 -11.23 18.61
C PRO A 40 3.85 -12.70 18.17
N GLY A 41 5.03 -13.23 17.84
CA GLY A 41 5.24 -14.64 17.48
C GLY A 41 5.08 -14.91 15.97
N PRO A 42 5.31 -16.17 15.55
CA PRO A 42 5.11 -16.59 14.17
C PRO A 42 3.64 -16.40 13.74
N LEU A 43 3.43 -15.90 12.52
CA LEU A 43 2.11 -15.60 11.97
C LEU A 43 1.97 -16.25 10.59
N SER A 44 0.75 -16.66 10.24
CA SER A 44 0.37 -16.93 8.85
C SER A 44 -0.08 -15.62 8.19
N ILE A 45 0.72 -15.13 7.24
CA ILE A 45 0.50 -13.86 6.56
C ILE A 45 0.17 -14.12 5.09
N LEU A 46 -0.92 -13.53 4.61
CA LEU A 46 -1.25 -13.45 3.19
C LEU A 46 -0.93 -12.04 2.67
N ASP A 47 0.00 -11.93 1.74
CA ASP A 47 0.39 -10.68 1.09
C ASP A 47 -0.26 -10.57 -0.29
N VAL A 48 -1.40 -9.88 -0.36
CA VAL A 48 -2.21 -9.76 -1.58
C VAL A 48 -1.78 -8.53 -2.37
N GLY A 49 -1.43 -8.74 -3.63
CA GLY A 49 -0.69 -7.78 -4.45
C GLY A 49 0.73 -7.57 -3.94
N GLY A 50 1.33 -8.59 -3.28
CA GLY A 50 2.68 -8.54 -2.74
C GLY A 50 3.78 -8.51 -3.81
N ALA A 51 3.39 -8.69 -5.07
CA ALA A 51 4.21 -8.57 -6.25
C ALA A 51 5.55 -9.32 -6.14
N THR A 52 6.69 -8.64 -6.28
CA THR A 52 8.03 -9.28 -6.21
C THR A 52 8.47 -9.67 -4.78
N GLY A 53 7.63 -9.42 -3.78
CA GLY A 53 7.83 -9.88 -2.40
C GLY A 53 8.67 -8.95 -1.53
N VAL A 54 8.62 -7.63 -1.78
CA VAL A 54 9.41 -6.63 -1.01
C VAL A 54 9.14 -6.69 0.49
N TYR A 55 7.89 -6.95 0.90
CA TYR A 55 7.55 -7.17 2.31
C TYR A 55 7.58 -8.66 2.67
N ALA A 56 7.18 -9.54 1.75
CA ALA A 56 7.11 -10.98 1.99
C ALA A 56 8.46 -11.60 2.38
N GLY A 57 9.55 -11.26 1.69
CA GLY A 57 10.88 -11.79 1.99
C GLY A 57 11.35 -11.45 3.41
N PRO A 58 11.39 -10.15 3.80
CA PRO A 58 11.73 -9.75 5.16
C PRO A 58 10.79 -10.34 6.24
N LEU A 59 9.48 -10.45 5.98
CA LEU A 59 8.54 -11.08 6.92
C LEU A 59 8.81 -12.59 7.09
N ALA A 60 9.13 -13.31 6.01
CA ALA A 60 9.53 -14.70 6.08
C ALA A 60 10.85 -14.87 6.86
N ALA A 61 11.83 -14.00 6.62
CA ALA A 61 13.08 -13.97 7.37
C ALA A 61 12.90 -13.66 8.87
N ALA A 62 11.83 -12.95 9.23
CA ALA A 62 11.43 -12.70 10.63
C ALA A 62 10.71 -13.91 11.28
N GLY A 63 10.51 -15.01 10.55
CA GLY A 63 9.93 -16.26 11.07
C GLY A 63 8.42 -16.40 10.82
N HIS A 64 7.81 -15.55 10.00
CA HIS A 64 6.41 -15.69 9.60
C HIS A 64 6.27 -16.67 8.41
N ALA A 65 5.11 -17.33 8.32
CA ALA A 65 4.73 -18.13 7.16
C ALA A 65 4.01 -17.22 6.16
N VAL A 66 4.69 -16.83 5.08
CA VAL A 66 4.17 -15.84 4.12
C VAL A 66 3.75 -16.49 2.81
N HIS A 67 2.53 -16.17 2.37
CA HIS A 67 2.02 -16.50 1.05
C HIS A 67 1.72 -15.22 0.27
N VAL A 68 2.28 -15.07 -0.93
CA VAL A 68 2.02 -13.94 -1.83
C VAL A 68 0.96 -14.34 -2.86
N VAL A 69 -0.04 -13.48 -3.06
CA VAL A 69 -1.00 -13.61 -4.17
C VAL A 69 -0.88 -12.40 -5.06
N ASP A 70 -0.58 -12.58 -6.35
CA ASP A 70 -0.44 -11.47 -7.29
C ASP A 70 -1.02 -11.80 -8.67
N PRO A 71 -1.68 -10.87 -9.38
CA PRO A 71 -2.25 -11.16 -10.70
C PRO A 71 -1.19 -11.31 -11.81
N MET A 72 0.08 -10.96 -11.56
CA MET A 72 1.15 -10.99 -12.56
C MET A 72 2.04 -12.24 -12.37
N PRO A 73 2.03 -13.20 -13.32
CA PRO A 73 2.87 -14.40 -13.24
C PRO A 73 4.36 -14.11 -13.06
N GLU A 74 4.86 -13.04 -13.67
CA GLU A 74 6.25 -12.57 -13.54
C GLU A 74 6.60 -12.18 -12.09
N HIS A 75 5.67 -11.54 -11.38
CA HIS A 75 5.85 -11.19 -9.96
C HIS A 75 5.82 -12.43 -9.08
N VAL A 76 4.84 -13.32 -9.31
CA VAL A 76 4.70 -14.58 -8.59
C VAL A 76 5.95 -15.45 -8.74
N ALA A 77 6.52 -15.52 -9.95
CA ALA A 77 7.76 -16.24 -10.19
C ALA A 77 8.91 -15.65 -9.36
N ALA A 78 9.09 -14.32 -9.36
CA ALA A 78 10.13 -13.67 -8.57
C ALA A 78 9.94 -13.88 -7.05
N ALA A 79 8.72 -13.73 -6.54
CA ALA A 79 8.42 -13.92 -5.12
C ALA A 79 8.62 -15.38 -4.66
N SER A 80 8.37 -16.36 -5.53
CA SER A 80 8.55 -17.78 -5.23
C SER A 80 10.02 -18.18 -5.06
N GLU A 81 10.97 -17.40 -5.60
CA GLU A 81 12.41 -17.61 -5.41
C GLU A 81 12.90 -17.10 -4.04
N LEU A 82 12.08 -16.34 -3.30
CA LEU A 82 12.46 -15.82 -1.99
C LEU A 82 12.43 -16.93 -0.93
N PRO A 83 13.49 -17.11 -0.13
CA PRO A 83 13.52 -18.12 0.93
C PRO A 83 12.36 -17.98 1.92
N GLY A 84 11.61 -19.06 2.14
CA GLY A 84 10.50 -19.09 3.10
C GLY A 84 9.21 -18.43 2.62
N VAL A 85 9.16 -17.96 1.37
CA VAL A 85 7.95 -17.40 0.75
C VAL A 85 7.34 -18.43 -0.20
N THR A 86 6.01 -18.50 -0.21
CA THR A 86 5.26 -19.19 -1.27
C THR A 86 4.47 -18.16 -2.05
N ALA A 87 4.20 -18.38 -3.34
CA ALA A 87 3.39 -17.45 -4.11
C ALA A 87 2.47 -18.16 -5.11
N ALA A 88 1.36 -17.51 -5.44
CA ALA A 88 0.40 -17.99 -6.44
C ALA A 88 -0.20 -16.83 -7.25
N VAL A 89 -0.61 -17.13 -8.49
CA VAL A 89 -1.35 -16.16 -9.31
C VAL A 89 -2.79 -16.08 -8.81
N GLY A 90 -3.26 -14.86 -8.52
CA GLY A 90 -4.64 -14.66 -8.04
C GLY A 90 -5.10 -13.20 -8.14
N ASP A 91 -6.39 -12.98 -7.89
CA ASP A 91 -7.03 -11.65 -7.90
C ASP A 91 -7.53 -11.34 -6.50
N ALA A 92 -7.22 -10.14 -6.00
CA ALA A 92 -7.61 -9.71 -4.65
C ALA A 92 -9.13 -9.78 -4.41
N ARG A 93 -9.94 -9.69 -5.48
CA ARG A 93 -11.41 -9.73 -5.43
C ARG A 93 -11.97 -11.16 -5.34
N ARG A 94 -11.11 -12.18 -5.46
CA ARG A 94 -11.47 -13.60 -5.36
C ARG A 94 -10.24 -14.42 -4.99
N LEU A 95 -9.98 -14.49 -3.69
CA LEU A 95 -8.87 -15.23 -3.09
C LEU A 95 -9.19 -16.73 -3.06
N ALA A 96 -8.19 -17.57 -3.34
CA ALA A 96 -8.33 -19.02 -3.29
C ALA A 96 -8.23 -19.59 -1.87
N GLU A 97 -7.79 -18.74 -0.93
CA GLU A 97 -7.58 -19.08 0.46
C GLU A 97 -8.90 -19.42 1.17
N PRO A 98 -8.91 -20.43 2.06
CA PRO A 98 -10.08 -20.74 2.86
C PRO A 98 -10.45 -19.62 3.84
N ASP A 99 -11.71 -19.63 4.25
CA ASP A 99 -12.22 -18.76 5.31
C ASP A 99 -11.41 -18.92 6.60
N ALA A 100 -11.15 -17.80 7.29
CA ALA A 100 -10.48 -17.76 8.59
C ALA A 100 -9.15 -18.54 8.66
N SER A 101 -8.39 -18.58 7.55
CA SER A 101 -7.16 -19.36 7.43
C SER A 101 -5.87 -18.58 7.75
N ARG A 102 -5.95 -17.25 7.85
CA ARG A 102 -4.79 -16.37 8.02
C ARG A 102 -4.89 -15.54 9.29
N ASP A 103 -3.74 -15.27 9.92
CA ASP A 103 -3.65 -14.40 11.08
C ASP A 103 -3.67 -12.93 10.66
N VAL A 104 -3.01 -12.64 9.53
CA VAL A 104 -2.88 -11.30 8.95
C VAL A 104 -3.04 -11.36 7.43
N VAL A 105 -3.78 -10.41 6.88
CA VAL A 105 -3.88 -10.16 5.43
C VAL A 105 -3.34 -8.77 5.13
N LEU A 106 -2.40 -8.65 4.19
CA LEU A 106 -1.86 -7.40 3.69
C LEU A 106 -2.49 -7.07 2.32
N LEU A 107 -2.93 -5.82 2.15
CA LEU A 107 -3.45 -5.25 0.90
C LEU A 107 -2.59 -4.03 0.53
N PHE A 108 -1.30 -4.22 0.24
CA PHE A 108 -0.33 -3.12 0.01
C PHE A 108 -0.20 -2.66 -1.44
N GLY A 109 -1.15 -3.06 -2.27
CA GLY A 109 -1.17 -2.80 -3.71
C GLY A 109 -2.57 -2.75 -4.33
N PRO A 110 -3.48 -3.69 -3.97
CA PRO A 110 -4.72 -3.84 -4.72
C PRO A 110 -5.64 -2.62 -4.69
N LEU A 111 -5.84 -1.97 -3.54
CA LEU A 111 -6.95 -1.03 -3.37
C LEU A 111 -6.87 0.21 -4.27
N TYR A 112 -5.67 0.74 -4.52
CA TYR A 112 -5.50 1.87 -5.43
C TYR A 112 -5.46 1.46 -6.91
N HIS A 113 -5.30 0.17 -7.23
CA HIS A 113 -5.40 -0.36 -8.61
C HIS A 113 -6.84 -0.78 -8.99
N LEU A 114 -7.75 -0.80 -8.03
CA LEU A 114 -9.17 -1.10 -8.22
C LEU A 114 -9.96 0.22 -8.26
N VAL A 115 -10.18 0.73 -9.48
CA VAL A 115 -10.85 2.02 -9.70
C VAL A 115 -12.31 1.99 -9.25
N ASP A 116 -13.00 0.89 -9.53
CA ASP A 116 -14.41 0.73 -9.19
C ASP A 116 -14.57 0.42 -7.69
N ARG A 117 -15.46 1.15 -7.00
CA ARG A 117 -15.70 0.96 -5.57
C ARG A 117 -16.16 -0.46 -5.23
N ALA A 118 -17.00 -1.05 -6.08
CA ALA A 118 -17.47 -2.42 -5.90
C ALA A 118 -16.31 -3.43 -5.91
N ASP A 119 -15.29 -3.20 -6.75
CA ASP A 119 -14.09 -4.02 -6.81
C ASP A 119 -13.24 -3.85 -5.54
N ARG A 120 -13.07 -2.61 -5.03
CA ARG A 120 -12.38 -2.38 -3.74
C ARG A 120 -13.06 -3.07 -2.58
N LEU A 121 -14.40 -2.96 -2.49
CA LEU A 121 -15.18 -3.65 -1.47
C LEU A 121 -15.10 -5.16 -1.59
N ALA A 122 -15.05 -5.71 -2.82
CA ALA A 122 -14.82 -7.15 -3.00
C ALA A 122 -13.46 -7.58 -2.46
N ALA A 123 -12.40 -6.78 -2.69
CA ALA A 123 -11.08 -7.08 -2.14
C ALA A 123 -11.04 -6.99 -0.60
N TRP A 124 -11.67 -5.97 -0.02
CA TRP A 124 -11.84 -5.88 1.44
C TRP A 124 -12.63 -7.06 2.01
N GLY A 125 -13.73 -7.45 1.35
CA GLY A 125 -14.57 -8.57 1.75
C GLY A 125 -13.84 -9.91 1.72
N GLU A 126 -13.01 -10.16 0.69
CA GLU A 126 -12.17 -11.35 0.63
C GLU A 126 -11.10 -11.36 1.73
N ALA A 127 -10.47 -10.22 2.01
CA ALA A 127 -9.53 -10.11 3.14
C ALA A 127 -10.23 -10.40 4.48
N ALA A 128 -11.45 -9.88 4.67
CA ALA A 128 -12.27 -10.13 5.87
C ALA A 128 -12.70 -11.60 6.00
N ARG A 129 -13.02 -12.26 4.89
CA ARG A 129 -13.37 -13.69 4.85
C ARG A 129 -12.18 -14.56 5.25
N VAL A 130 -11.01 -14.29 4.66
CA VAL A 130 -9.78 -15.09 4.82
C VAL A 130 -9.12 -14.89 6.18
N VAL A 131 -9.18 -13.68 6.75
CA VAL A 131 -8.60 -13.43 8.07
C VAL A 131 -9.43 -14.10 9.17
N ARG A 132 -8.76 -14.72 10.15
CA ARG A 132 -9.43 -15.34 11.31
C ARG A 132 -10.12 -14.29 12.20
N PRO A 133 -11.15 -14.66 13.00
CA PRO A 133 -11.66 -13.80 14.05
C PRO A 133 -10.53 -13.29 14.97
N GLY A 134 -10.54 -11.99 15.27
CA GLY A 134 -9.47 -11.31 16.00
C GLY A 134 -8.17 -11.06 15.20
N GLY A 135 -8.07 -11.56 13.96
CA GLY A 135 -6.93 -11.30 13.07
C GLY A 135 -7.00 -9.93 12.40
N LEU A 136 -5.90 -9.52 11.75
CA LEU A 136 -5.74 -8.17 11.21
C LEU A 136 -5.77 -8.13 9.68
N VAL A 137 -6.37 -7.08 9.14
CA VAL A 137 -6.23 -6.68 7.73
C VAL A 137 -5.51 -5.33 7.70
N LEU A 138 -4.36 -5.28 7.04
CA LEU A 138 -3.59 -4.06 6.86
C LEU A 138 -3.63 -3.66 5.40
N ALA A 139 -4.07 -2.45 5.10
CA ALA A 139 -4.22 -1.99 3.72
C ALA A 139 -3.51 -0.66 3.48
N ALA A 140 -2.78 -0.56 2.37
CA ALA A 140 -2.15 0.68 1.93
C ALA A 140 -3.00 1.32 0.83
N THR A 141 -3.26 2.61 0.95
CA THR A 141 -3.97 3.41 -0.05
C THR A 141 -3.19 4.66 -0.39
N ILE A 142 -3.25 5.10 -1.65
CA ILE A 142 -2.69 6.38 -2.06
C ILE A 142 -3.65 7.50 -1.67
N SER A 143 -3.12 8.56 -1.05
CA SER A 143 -3.84 9.77 -0.69
C SER A 143 -4.29 10.53 -1.94
N ARG A 144 -5.53 11.02 -1.94
CA ARG A 144 -6.08 11.88 -2.99
C ARG A 144 -5.21 13.09 -3.29
N TYR A 145 -4.49 13.58 -2.29
CA TYR A 145 -3.65 14.77 -2.42
C TYR A 145 -2.23 14.45 -2.92
N ALA A 146 -1.85 13.19 -3.04
CA ALA A 146 -0.53 12.80 -3.55
C ALA A 146 -0.29 13.33 -4.97
N THR A 147 -1.30 13.29 -5.84
CA THR A 147 -1.20 13.80 -7.22
C THR A 147 -0.89 15.29 -7.30
N LEU A 148 -1.38 16.08 -6.34
CA LEU A 148 -1.13 17.51 -6.28
C LEU A 148 0.33 17.77 -5.96
N VAL A 149 0.82 17.12 -4.91
CA VAL A 149 2.18 17.28 -4.42
C VAL A 149 3.18 16.75 -5.45
N ASP A 150 2.97 15.55 -5.99
CA ASP A 150 3.83 14.99 -7.04
C ASP A 150 3.81 15.85 -8.31
N GLY A 151 2.64 16.35 -8.68
CA GLY A 151 2.47 17.24 -9.84
C GLY A 151 3.42 18.44 -9.79
N TYR A 152 3.46 19.14 -8.66
CA TYR A 152 4.36 20.28 -8.50
C TYR A 152 5.81 19.88 -8.20
N ALA A 153 6.03 18.88 -7.34
CA ALA A 153 7.37 18.47 -6.94
C ALA A 153 8.20 17.90 -8.12
N LYS A 154 7.53 17.26 -9.08
CA LYS A 154 8.15 16.66 -10.27
C LYS A 154 7.99 17.52 -11.53
N GLY A 155 7.34 18.67 -11.44
CA GLY A 155 7.10 19.58 -12.57
C GLY A 155 6.08 19.08 -13.60
N PHE A 156 5.27 18.09 -13.25
CA PHE A 156 4.24 17.56 -14.15
C PHE A 156 3.03 18.50 -14.27
N ALA A 157 2.76 19.32 -13.26
CA ALA A 157 1.62 20.25 -13.24
C ALA A 157 1.64 21.28 -14.38
N ASP A 158 2.81 21.56 -14.97
CA ASP A 158 2.94 22.45 -16.12
C ASP A 158 2.44 21.81 -17.43
N ASP A 159 2.31 20.48 -17.48
CA ASP A 159 1.71 19.77 -18.62
C ASP A 159 0.17 19.85 -18.53
N PRO A 160 -0.52 20.41 -19.56
CA PRO A 160 -1.97 20.54 -19.52
C PRO A 160 -2.74 19.22 -19.41
N ALA A 161 -2.19 18.10 -19.91
CA ALA A 161 -2.81 16.80 -19.78
C ALA A 161 -2.69 16.25 -18.36
N PHE A 162 -1.53 16.42 -17.72
CA PHE A 162 -1.38 16.08 -16.30
C PHE A 162 -2.27 16.97 -15.42
N ALA A 163 -2.34 18.28 -15.69
CA ALA A 163 -3.19 19.19 -14.93
C ALA A 163 -4.67 18.75 -14.93
N ARG A 164 -5.22 18.37 -16.09
CA ARG A 164 -6.58 17.80 -16.19
C ARG A 164 -6.74 16.50 -15.40
N MET A 165 -5.72 15.65 -15.43
CA MET A 165 -5.71 14.39 -14.67
C MET A 165 -5.70 14.65 -13.17
N MET A 166 -4.88 15.60 -12.73
CA MET A 166 -4.79 16.07 -11.34
C MET A 166 -6.12 16.64 -10.87
N ASP A 167 -6.77 17.51 -11.66
CA ASP A 167 -8.10 18.05 -11.34
C ASP A 167 -9.14 16.93 -11.17
N GLY A 168 -9.15 15.97 -12.09
CA GLY A 168 -10.05 14.81 -12.03
C GLY A 168 -9.81 13.93 -10.80
N ALA A 169 -8.55 13.65 -10.47
CA ALA A 169 -8.18 12.87 -9.30
C ALA A 169 -8.54 13.60 -7.99
N LEU A 170 -8.34 14.92 -7.91
CA LEU A 170 -8.75 15.71 -6.74
C LEU A 170 -10.27 15.76 -6.58
N ALA A 171 -11.03 15.84 -7.68
CA ALA A 171 -12.49 15.87 -7.64
C ALA A 171 -13.11 14.51 -7.34
N THR A 172 -12.58 13.43 -7.92
CA THR A 172 -13.26 12.11 -7.97
C THR A 172 -12.48 10.96 -7.34
N GLY A 173 -11.20 11.16 -7.06
CA GLY A 173 -10.26 10.11 -6.67
C GLY A 173 -9.69 9.34 -7.86
N VAL A 174 -10.23 9.49 -9.07
CA VAL A 174 -9.79 8.71 -10.24
C VAL A 174 -8.65 9.42 -10.96
N HIS A 175 -7.44 8.86 -10.86
CA HIS A 175 -6.28 9.24 -11.65
C HIS A 175 -6.21 8.36 -12.90
N ARG A 176 -6.24 8.95 -14.11
CA ARG A 176 -6.24 8.19 -15.38
C ARG A 176 -5.07 8.58 -16.26
N ASN A 177 -4.19 7.62 -16.55
CA ASN A 177 -3.09 7.78 -17.48
C ASN A 177 -3.25 6.80 -18.67
N PRO A 178 -4.27 7.00 -19.54
CA PRO A 178 -4.62 6.03 -20.58
C PRO A 178 -3.55 5.92 -21.67
N ASP A 179 -2.79 6.99 -21.90
CA ASP A 179 -1.72 7.05 -22.90
C ASP A 179 -0.38 6.52 -22.37
N GLU A 180 -0.36 6.04 -21.11
CA GLU A 180 0.83 5.51 -20.43
C GLU A 180 2.04 6.46 -20.51
N VAL A 181 1.78 7.76 -20.31
CA VAL A 181 2.82 8.79 -20.39
C VAL A 181 3.94 8.43 -19.41
N PRO A 182 5.21 8.33 -19.88
CA PRO A 182 6.31 7.92 -19.04
C PRO A 182 6.46 8.77 -17.77
N ASN A 183 6.84 8.14 -16.66
CA ASN A 183 7.04 8.72 -15.33
C ASN A 183 5.78 9.22 -14.60
N TRP A 184 4.63 9.33 -15.28
CA TRP A 184 3.36 9.53 -14.61
C TRP A 184 2.89 8.22 -13.98
N PHE A 185 2.14 8.33 -12.89
CA PHE A 185 1.58 7.16 -12.26
C PHE A 185 0.54 6.51 -13.18
N THR A 186 0.29 5.21 -12.99
CA THR A 186 -0.71 4.48 -13.78
C THR A 186 -2.13 4.84 -13.36
N THR A 187 -3.13 4.35 -14.09
CA THR A 187 -4.54 4.51 -13.73
C THR A 187 -4.81 3.91 -12.34
N ALA A 188 -5.37 4.73 -11.44
CA ALA A 188 -5.52 4.38 -10.03
C ALA A 188 -6.68 5.14 -9.37
N TYR A 189 -7.07 4.67 -8.19
CA TYR A 189 -7.98 5.35 -7.27
C TYR A 189 -7.24 5.88 -6.04
N PHE A 190 -7.31 7.20 -5.82
CA PHE A 190 -6.70 7.89 -4.71
C PHE A 190 -7.77 8.29 -3.68
N HIS A 191 -7.60 7.76 -2.47
CA HIS A 191 -8.58 7.83 -1.39
C HIS A 191 -8.46 9.14 -0.61
N GLN A 192 -9.59 9.70 -0.19
CA GLN A 192 -9.61 10.59 0.96
C GLN A 192 -9.56 9.76 2.24
N PRO A 193 -8.96 10.28 3.34
CA PRO A 193 -8.81 9.50 4.56
C PRO A 193 -10.15 9.05 5.19
N ASP A 194 -11.22 9.81 4.99
CA ASP A 194 -12.57 9.57 5.50
C ASP A 194 -13.33 8.47 4.73
N GLU A 195 -12.85 8.06 3.56
CA GLU A 195 -13.42 6.92 2.81
C GLU A 195 -13.03 5.58 3.47
N LEU A 196 -11.86 5.52 4.12
CA LEU A 196 -11.28 4.29 4.67
C LEU A 196 -12.13 3.67 5.80
N PRO A 197 -12.60 4.42 6.82
CA PRO A 197 -13.49 3.85 7.84
C PRO A 197 -14.79 3.29 7.26
N VAL A 198 -15.30 3.89 6.18
CA VAL A 198 -16.55 3.46 5.54
C VAL A 198 -16.34 2.12 4.83
N GLU A 199 -15.29 1.99 4.01
CA GLU A 199 -15.00 0.73 3.31
C GLU A 199 -14.68 -0.41 4.30
N VAL A 200 -13.96 -0.13 5.38
CA VAL A 200 -13.68 -1.09 6.46
C VAL A 200 -14.98 -1.60 7.10
N ALA A 201 -15.88 -0.68 7.47
CA ALA A 201 -17.15 -1.04 8.10
C ALA A 201 -18.07 -1.83 7.15
N GLU A 202 -18.15 -1.44 5.88
CA GLU A 202 -18.94 -2.16 4.87
C GLU A 202 -18.42 -3.57 4.58
N ALA A 203 -17.12 -3.80 4.78
CA ALA A 203 -16.51 -5.13 4.69
C ALA A 203 -16.74 -6.00 5.95
N GLY A 204 -17.42 -5.49 6.98
CA GLY A 204 -17.66 -6.20 8.23
C GLY A 204 -16.43 -6.28 9.13
N LEU A 205 -15.48 -5.35 8.97
CA LEU A 205 -14.29 -5.22 9.82
C LEU A 205 -14.44 -4.03 10.77
N GLU A 206 -13.68 -4.05 11.86
CA GLU A 206 -13.57 -2.96 12.81
C GLU A 206 -12.29 -2.17 12.53
N LEU A 207 -12.40 -0.85 12.42
CA LEU A 207 -11.23 0.01 12.25
C LEU A 207 -10.46 0.12 13.58
N ASP A 208 -9.20 -0.29 13.59
CA ASP A 208 -8.30 -0.15 14.74
C ASP A 208 -7.62 1.23 14.68
N ARG A 209 -6.95 1.52 13.55
CA ARG A 209 -6.33 2.84 13.32
C ARG A 209 -6.03 3.13 11.85
N ILE A 210 -5.87 4.42 11.54
CA ILE A 210 -5.26 4.91 10.30
C ILE A 210 -3.95 5.60 10.67
N ALA A 211 -2.90 5.35 9.90
CA ALA A 211 -1.59 5.96 10.08
C ALA A 211 -1.06 6.53 8.75
N ALA A 212 -0.50 7.73 8.81
CA ALA A 212 0.34 8.25 7.73
C ALA A 212 1.62 7.41 7.62
N ILE A 213 1.88 6.85 6.43
CA ILE A 213 3.11 6.09 6.18
C ILE A 213 4.27 7.08 6.17
N GLU A 214 4.36 7.92 5.14
CA GLU A 214 5.44 8.88 5.02
C GLU A 214 5.25 10.14 5.87
N GLY A 215 4.00 10.56 6.08
CA GLY A 215 3.65 11.86 6.67
C GLY A 215 4.26 13.03 5.90
N PRO A 216 4.35 14.26 6.43
CA PRO A 216 4.81 15.41 5.65
C PRO A 216 6.28 15.32 5.18
N LEU A 217 7.07 14.34 5.66
CA LEU A 217 8.50 14.25 5.35
C LEU A 217 8.81 13.82 3.91
N TRP A 218 7.87 13.19 3.16
CA TRP A 218 8.12 12.83 1.75
C TRP A 218 8.22 14.04 0.82
N THR A 219 7.82 15.23 1.28
CA THR A 219 7.91 16.48 0.51
C THR A 219 9.12 17.32 0.90
N VAL A 220 9.88 16.89 1.90
CA VAL A 220 11.05 17.63 2.39
C VAL A 220 12.22 17.40 1.45
N ARG A 221 12.77 18.48 0.89
CA ARG A 221 13.91 18.43 -0.05
C ARG A 221 15.10 17.66 0.52
N GLN A 222 15.36 17.79 1.83
CA GLN A 222 16.50 17.19 2.52
C GLN A 222 16.28 15.71 2.92
N LEU A 223 15.19 15.07 2.48
CA LEU A 223 14.93 13.68 2.82
C LEU A 223 16.08 12.74 2.41
N PRO A 224 16.71 12.85 1.22
CA PRO A 224 17.86 12.01 0.88
C PRO A 224 19.02 12.12 1.87
N GLU A 225 19.34 13.33 2.33
CA GLU A 225 20.40 13.59 3.31
C GLU A 225 20.04 13.09 4.71
N ILE A 226 18.75 13.14 5.07
CA ILE A 226 18.25 12.53 6.31
C ILE A 226 18.43 11.01 6.24
N LEU A 227 18.05 10.39 5.12
CA LEU A 227 18.14 8.94 4.92
C LEU A 227 19.58 8.44 4.80
N ALA A 228 20.52 9.28 4.37
CA ALA A 228 21.95 8.95 4.31
C ALA A 228 22.63 8.86 5.68
N ASP A 229 21.99 9.37 6.74
CA ASP A 229 22.50 9.40 8.11
C ASP A 229 21.59 8.57 9.03
N GLU A 230 22.14 7.53 9.65
CA GLU A 230 21.37 6.59 10.49
C GLU A 230 20.75 7.27 11.71
N GLN A 231 21.46 8.20 12.35
CA GLN A 231 20.97 8.89 13.54
C GLN A 231 19.83 9.85 13.18
N ARG A 232 19.95 10.57 12.06
CA ARG A 232 18.87 11.42 11.54
C ARG A 232 17.67 10.61 11.11
N THR A 233 17.90 9.47 10.44
CA THR A 233 16.83 8.53 10.06
C THR A 233 16.09 8.02 11.30
N ALA A 234 16.80 7.55 12.32
CA ALA A 234 16.20 7.07 13.57
C ALA A 234 15.42 8.18 14.30
N ARG A 235 15.94 9.42 14.28
CA ARG A 235 15.24 10.58 14.83
C ARG A 235 13.96 10.89 14.06
N ALA A 236 14.00 10.86 12.72
CA ALA A 236 12.84 11.08 11.87
C ALA A 236 11.76 10.01 12.11
N LEU A 237 12.14 8.72 12.20
CA LEU A 237 11.23 7.64 12.55
C LEU A 237 10.57 7.88 13.93
N THR A 238 11.37 8.26 14.93
CA THR A 238 10.87 8.56 16.28
C THR A 238 9.83 9.68 16.25
N LEU A 239 10.13 10.79 15.58
CA LEU A 239 9.21 11.92 15.47
C LEU A 239 7.96 11.57 14.67
N MET A 240 8.08 10.76 13.62
CA MET A 240 6.92 10.33 12.84
C MET A 240 5.94 9.48 13.64
N ARG A 241 6.41 8.65 14.58
CA ARG A 241 5.53 7.88 15.46
C ARG A 241 4.58 8.75 16.29
N GLU A 242 5.02 9.96 16.65
CA GLU A 242 4.21 10.91 17.43
C GLU A 242 3.07 11.53 16.61
N VAL A 243 3.21 11.59 15.28
CA VAL A 243 2.30 12.35 14.41
C VAL A 243 1.56 11.50 13.38
N GLU A 244 1.96 10.24 13.17
CA GLU A 244 1.37 9.34 12.16
C GLU A 244 -0.15 9.16 12.32
N GLY A 245 -0.66 9.20 13.55
CA GLY A 245 -2.08 9.04 13.87
C GLY A 245 -2.88 10.34 13.90
N VAL A 246 -2.26 11.49 13.65
CA VAL A 246 -2.93 12.80 13.71
C VAL A 246 -3.79 13.00 12.45
N PRO A 247 -5.14 13.06 12.55
CA PRO A 247 -6.00 13.11 11.38
C PRO A 247 -5.74 14.30 10.46
N HIS A 248 -5.37 15.44 11.04
CA HIS A 248 -5.03 16.66 10.30
C HIS A 248 -3.78 16.52 9.42
N LEU A 249 -2.96 15.49 9.64
CA LEU A 249 -1.74 15.24 8.88
C LEU A 249 -1.86 14.06 7.89
N TRP A 250 -2.96 13.31 7.90
CA TRP A 250 -3.17 12.20 6.97
C TRP A 250 -3.15 12.65 5.51
N GLY A 251 -3.82 13.76 5.20
CA GLY A 251 -3.83 14.31 3.84
C GLY A 251 -2.45 14.77 3.33
N ALA A 252 -1.48 14.99 4.24
CA ALA A 252 -0.11 15.36 3.88
C ALA A 252 0.79 14.15 3.60
N SER A 253 0.31 12.92 3.82
CA SER A 253 1.04 11.70 3.47
C SER A 253 0.75 11.27 2.03
N SER A 254 1.71 10.64 1.36
CA SER A 254 1.49 10.06 0.04
C SER A 254 0.64 8.79 0.15
N HIS A 255 0.95 7.95 1.13
CA HIS A 255 0.17 6.75 1.45
C HIS A 255 -0.35 6.78 2.88
N LEU A 256 -1.48 6.11 3.06
CA LEU A 256 -2.08 5.82 4.36
C LEU A 256 -2.10 4.31 4.57
N LEU A 257 -1.75 3.89 5.79
CA LEU A 257 -1.95 2.53 6.26
C LEU A 257 -3.23 2.49 7.08
N THR A 258 -4.16 1.64 6.67
CA THR A 258 -5.36 1.29 7.44
C THR A 258 -5.12 -0.03 8.15
N VAL A 259 -5.32 -0.07 9.46
CA VAL A 259 -5.30 -1.29 10.26
C VAL A 259 -6.73 -1.58 10.68
N ALA A 260 -7.25 -2.70 10.22
CA ALA A 260 -8.57 -3.18 10.55
C ALA A 260 -8.48 -4.57 11.20
N ARG A 261 -9.50 -4.93 11.97
CA ARG A 261 -9.58 -6.20 12.69
C ARG A 261 -10.91 -6.86 12.41
N ARG A 262 -10.90 -8.18 12.27
CA ARG A 262 -12.15 -8.94 12.29
C ARG A 262 -12.58 -9.11 13.75
N ALA A 263 -13.83 -8.78 14.07
CA ALA A 263 -14.35 -8.91 15.43
C ALA A 263 -14.03 -10.30 16.02
N GLY A 264 -13.61 -10.32 17.29
CA GLY A 264 -13.42 -11.55 18.04
C GLY A 264 -14.78 -12.14 18.40
N SER A 265 -14.91 -13.47 18.27
CA SER A 265 -16.06 -14.23 18.78
C SER A 265 -16.06 -14.30 20.31
#